data_AF-A0A2K3CNF7-F1
#
_entry.id   AF-A0A2K3CNF7-F1
#
_cell.length_a   1.000
_cell.length_b   1.000
_cell.length_c   1.000
_cell.angle_alpha   90.00
_cell.angle_beta   90.00
_cell.angle_gamma   90.00
#
_symmetry.space_group_name_H-M   'P 1'
#
loop_
_entity.id
_entity.type
_entity.pdbx_description
1 polymer ?
#
loop_
_entity_poly.entity_id
_entity_poly.type
_entity_poly.pdbx_seq_one_letter_code
_entity_poly.pdbx_strand_id
1 'polypeptide(L)'
;MSGHHFRNTVADFGLSKLLNDNAKHVLSDQFGTVAYSSPEAINGNHSKASDVWAFGVMLWELITLERPYSKLSVPQIMAGMMLNTLHLEWPRHLWPGLCAIGERCVAPDPAARPSFAQLEEELVVLEEAMREESRRRILLERAAASTTASTTASTTASTSSKAVAAADCRAQEVTAAAAPCSPFGAAVAPQTADFMTDAGASIAEAQP
;
A
#
# COMPACT_ATOMS: atom_id res chain seq x y z
N MET A 1 -1.22 18.92 22.19
CA MET A 1 -1.85 18.19 21.08
C MET A 1 -1.99 16.75 21.52
N SER A 2 -3.22 16.29 21.77
CA SER A 2 -3.46 14.92 22.24
C SER A 2 -3.17 13.97 21.09
N GLY A 3 -2.16 13.11 21.22
CA GLY A 3 -1.85 12.10 20.21
C GLY A 3 -2.95 11.06 20.21
N HIS A 4 -3.71 10.97 19.12
CA HIS A 4 -4.62 9.85 18.92
C HIS A 4 -3.78 8.58 18.74
N HIS A 5 -3.75 7.73 19.77
CA HIS A 5 -3.13 6.41 19.69
C HIS A 5 -4.09 5.46 18.98
N PHE A 6 -3.76 5.05 17.77
CA PHE A 6 -4.45 3.97 17.09
C PHE A 6 -3.99 2.64 17.68
N ARG A 7 -4.90 1.87 18.28
CA ARG A 7 -4.64 0.53 18.81
C ARG A 7 -5.48 -0.49 18.03
N ASN A 8 -4.82 -1.31 17.24
CA ASN A 8 -5.46 -2.40 16.52
C ASN A 8 -5.50 -3.65 17.41
N THR A 9 -6.61 -4.38 17.37
CA THR A 9 -6.77 -5.66 18.07
C THR A 9 -7.27 -6.69 17.08
N VAL A 10 -6.67 -7.89 17.08
CA VAL A 10 -7.19 -9.01 16.31
C VAL A 10 -8.42 -9.56 17.03
N ALA A 11 -9.50 -9.76 16.29
CA ALA A 11 -10.76 -10.26 16.79
C ALA A 11 -11.28 -11.36 15.84
N ASP A 12 -12.29 -12.09 16.29
CA ASP A 12 -12.87 -13.25 15.60
C ASP A 12 -11.97 -14.49 15.50
N PHE A 13 -11.79 -15.14 16.66
CA PHE A 13 -11.15 -16.45 16.74
C PHE A 13 -12.16 -17.61 16.57
N GLY A 14 -13.39 -17.36 16.11
CA GLY A 14 -14.47 -18.35 16.04
C GLY A 14 -14.18 -19.55 15.13
N LEU A 15 -13.19 -19.41 14.24
CA LEU A 15 -12.72 -20.45 13.32
C LEU A 15 -11.30 -20.96 13.65
N SER A 16 -10.73 -20.56 14.79
CA SER A 16 -9.37 -20.96 15.19
C SER A 16 -9.29 -22.43 15.55
N LYS A 17 -8.16 -23.08 15.26
CA LYS A 17 -7.94 -24.51 15.48
C LYS A 17 -6.69 -24.76 16.30
N LEU A 18 -6.73 -25.80 17.13
CA LEU A 18 -5.54 -26.37 17.75
C LEU A 18 -4.76 -27.14 16.67
N LEU A 19 -3.47 -26.85 16.54
CA LEU A 19 -2.57 -27.45 15.53
C LEU A 19 -2.31 -28.97 15.71
N ASN A 20 -3.07 -29.65 16.58
CA ASN A 20 -2.85 -31.05 16.95
C ASN A 20 -3.89 -32.04 16.43
N ASP A 21 -5.01 -31.59 15.84
CA ASP A 21 -6.07 -32.50 15.41
C ASP A 21 -6.18 -32.59 13.88
N ASN A 22 -6.18 -33.84 13.39
CA ASN A 22 -6.41 -34.26 12.00
C ASN A 22 -7.87 -33.97 11.53
N ALA A 23 -8.44 -32.84 11.92
CA ALA A 23 -9.78 -32.43 11.56
C ALA A 23 -9.80 -31.96 10.10
N LYS A 24 -10.27 -32.83 9.20
CA LYS A 24 -10.73 -32.44 7.87
C LYS A 24 -11.86 -31.41 8.03
N HIS A 25 -11.73 -30.26 7.39
CA HIS A 25 -12.72 -29.19 7.51
C HIS A 25 -13.65 -29.05 6.31
N VAL A 26 -14.89 -28.70 6.65
CA VAL A 26 -15.92 -28.11 5.81
C VAL A 26 -15.42 -26.73 5.34
N LEU A 27 -15.41 -26.52 4.02
CA LEU A 27 -15.21 -25.21 3.41
C LEU A 27 -16.28 -24.26 3.96
N SER A 28 -15.89 -23.25 4.73
CA SER A 28 -16.82 -22.17 5.10
C SER A 28 -17.31 -21.52 3.81
N ASP A 29 -18.61 -21.56 3.61
CA ASP A 29 -19.38 -21.13 2.42
C ASP A 29 -19.36 -19.60 2.18
N GLN A 30 -18.30 -18.92 2.61
CA GLN A 30 -18.14 -17.48 2.52
C GLN A 30 -17.10 -17.14 1.45
N PHE A 31 -17.63 -16.98 0.24
CA PHE A 31 -16.98 -16.50 -0.98
C PHE A 31 -16.01 -15.30 -0.77
N GLY A 32 -16.17 -14.51 0.30
CA GLY A 32 -15.29 -13.37 0.62
C GLY A 32 -13.95 -13.72 1.26
N THR A 33 -13.80 -14.88 1.91
CA THR A 33 -12.58 -15.25 2.67
C THR A 33 -11.52 -15.91 1.78
N VAL A 34 -11.92 -16.45 0.62
CA VAL A 34 -11.02 -17.19 -0.27
C VAL A 34 -9.89 -16.31 -0.80
N ALA A 35 -10.13 -15.01 -1.04
CA ALA A 35 -9.11 -14.08 -1.52
C ALA A 35 -7.91 -13.90 -0.56
N TYR A 36 -8.11 -14.16 0.74
CA TYR A 36 -7.09 -14.09 1.78
C TYR A 36 -6.48 -15.45 2.11
N SER A 37 -7.03 -16.53 1.55
CA SER A 37 -6.61 -17.89 1.87
C SER A 37 -5.38 -18.28 1.06
N SER A 38 -4.38 -18.87 1.73
CA SER A 38 -3.23 -19.49 1.06
C SER A 38 -3.66 -20.69 0.19
N PRO A 39 -2.91 -21.04 -0.87
CA PRO A 39 -3.26 -22.17 -1.73
C PRO A 39 -3.44 -23.48 -0.95
N GLU A 40 -2.59 -23.75 0.04
CA GLU A 40 -2.71 -24.94 0.88
C GLU A 40 -3.93 -24.90 1.83
N ALA A 41 -4.33 -23.72 2.29
CA ALA A 41 -5.52 -23.55 3.14
C ALA A 41 -6.82 -23.80 2.37
N ILE A 42 -6.84 -23.54 1.06
CA ILE A 42 -7.98 -23.90 0.18
C ILE A 42 -8.16 -25.42 0.14
N ASN A 43 -7.06 -26.18 0.20
CA ASN A 43 -7.09 -27.63 0.33
C ASN A 43 -7.34 -28.11 1.78
N GLY A 44 -7.60 -27.20 2.72
CA GLY A 44 -7.88 -27.49 4.13
C GLY A 44 -6.64 -27.63 5.02
N ASN A 45 -5.44 -27.38 4.50
CA ASN A 45 -4.19 -27.44 5.27
C ASN A 45 -3.86 -26.08 5.86
N HIS A 46 -4.34 -25.82 7.08
CA HIS A 46 -4.04 -24.59 7.80
C HIS A 46 -2.80 -24.76 8.67
N SER A 47 -1.93 -23.75 8.66
CA SER A 47 -0.70 -23.72 9.43
C SER A 47 -0.34 -22.29 9.81
N LYS A 48 0.69 -22.11 10.64
CA LYS A 48 1.23 -20.77 10.90
C LYS A 48 1.65 -20.04 9.61
N ALA A 49 2.09 -20.78 8.60
CA ALA A 49 2.47 -20.21 7.30
C ALA A 49 1.25 -19.78 6.47
N SER A 50 0.08 -20.42 6.62
CA SER A 50 -1.16 -19.95 5.96
C SER A 50 -1.66 -18.66 6.57
N ASP A 51 -1.45 -18.45 7.88
CA ASP A 51 -1.80 -17.18 8.55
C ASP A 51 -0.88 -16.05 8.10
N VAL A 52 0.42 -16.35 7.89
CA VAL A 52 1.38 -15.38 7.31
C VAL A 52 0.97 -14.95 5.90
N TRP A 53 0.46 -15.86 5.07
CA TRP A 53 -0.09 -15.50 3.76
C TRP A 53 -1.25 -14.53 3.89
N ALA A 54 -2.23 -14.84 4.75
CA ALA A 54 -3.38 -13.97 4.98
C ALA A 54 -2.93 -12.58 5.46
N PHE A 55 -1.92 -12.52 6.34
CA PHE A 55 -1.30 -11.27 6.74
C PHE A 55 -0.67 -10.50 5.56
N GLY A 56 0.03 -11.18 4.65
CA GLY A 56 0.56 -10.59 3.44
C GLY A 56 -0.52 -9.99 2.53
N VAL A 57 -1.63 -10.70 2.31
CA VAL A 57 -2.77 -10.19 1.53
C VAL A 57 -3.41 -8.97 2.21
N MET A 58 -3.57 -9.00 3.55
CA MET A 58 -4.05 -7.83 4.31
C MET A 58 -3.09 -6.64 4.19
N LEU A 59 -1.78 -6.88 4.25
CA LEU A 59 -0.79 -5.81 4.11
C LEU A 59 -0.87 -5.17 2.71
N TRP A 60 -1.10 -5.97 1.68
CA TRP A 60 -1.36 -5.47 0.33
C TRP A 60 -2.60 -4.56 0.30
N GLU A 61 -3.73 -5.03 0.85
CA GLU A 61 -4.98 -4.26 0.91
C GLU A 61 -4.81 -2.95 1.70
N LEU A 62 -4.00 -2.94 2.76
CA LEU A 62 -3.70 -1.71 3.51
C LEU A 62 -2.87 -0.70 2.71
N ILE A 63 -1.97 -1.17 1.86
CA ILE A 63 -1.10 -0.32 1.04
C ILE A 63 -1.86 0.24 -0.17
N THR A 64 -2.65 -0.60 -0.84
CA THR A 64 -3.39 -0.23 -2.05
C THR A 64 -4.74 0.42 -1.74
N LEU A 65 -5.31 0.15 -0.55
CA LEU A 65 -6.69 0.45 -0.18
C LEU A 65 -7.72 -0.17 -1.14
N GLU A 66 -7.33 -1.24 -1.83
CA GLU A 66 -8.16 -1.96 -2.77
C GLU A 66 -8.46 -3.39 -2.28
N ARG A 67 -9.63 -3.91 -2.67
CA ARG A 67 -10.00 -5.29 -2.37
C ARG A 67 -9.20 -6.26 -3.25
N PRO A 68 -8.53 -7.29 -2.67
CA PRO A 68 -7.78 -8.25 -3.45
C PRO A 68 -8.67 -8.97 -4.46
N TYR A 69 -8.19 -9.07 -5.70
CA TYR A 69 -8.85 -9.78 -6.80
C TYR A 69 -10.30 -9.33 -7.07
N SER A 70 -10.62 -8.05 -6.83
CA SER A 70 -11.98 -7.49 -6.97
C SER A 70 -12.68 -7.73 -8.32
N LYS A 71 -11.91 -8.02 -9.38
CA LYS A 71 -12.40 -8.27 -10.74
C LYS A 71 -12.61 -9.75 -11.07
N LEU A 72 -12.28 -10.67 -10.16
CA LEU A 72 -12.31 -12.11 -10.39
C LEU A 72 -13.41 -12.78 -9.56
N SER A 73 -14.04 -13.80 -10.13
CA SER A 73 -14.96 -14.68 -9.40
C SER A 73 -14.18 -15.68 -8.54
N VAL A 74 -14.80 -16.16 -7.46
CA VAL A 74 -14.14 -17.10 -6.53
C VAL A 74 -13.57 -18.35 -7.21
N PRO A 75 -14.25 -19.02 -8.16
CA PRO A 75 -13.64 -20.14 -8.89
C PRO A 75 -12.40 -19.74 -9.69
N GLN A 76 -12.37 -18.53 -10.28
CA GLN A 76 -11.20 -18.01 -10.99
C GLN A 76 -10.05 -17.72 -10.03
N ILE A 77 -10.35 -17.17 -8.85
CA ILE A 77 -9.36 -16.94 -7.79
C ILE A 77 -8.75 -18.26 -7.34
N MET A 78 -9.58 -19.26 -7.01
CA MET A 78 -9.11 -20.59 -6.60
C MET A 78 -8.25 -21.25 -7.69
N ALA A 79 -8.72 -21.25 -8.94
CA ALA A 79 -7.97 -21.82 -10.06
C ALA A 79 -6.63 -21.11 -10.26
N GLY A 80 -6.61 -19.77 -10.22
CA GLY A 80 -5.40 -18.98 -10.38
C GLY A 80 -4.38 -19.18 -9.26
N MET A 81 -4.84 -19.31 -8.01
CA MET A 81 -3.97 -19.64 -6.87
C MET A 81 -3.39 -21.05 -6.99
N MET A 82 -4.22 -22.05 -7.32
CA MET A 82 -3.78 -23.44 -7.45
C MET A 82 -2.81 -23.66 -8.62
N LEU A 83 -2.99 -22.92 -9.71
CA LEU A 83 -2.10 -22.96 -10.88
C LEU A 83 -0.88 -22.03 -10.74
N ASN A 84 -0.78 -21.27 -9.64
CA ASN A 84 0.24 -20.26 -9.42
C ASN A 84 0.33 -19.26 -10.60
N THR A 85 -0.81 -18.83 -11.12
CA THR A 85 -0.93 -17.80 -12.18
C THR A 85 -1.48 -16.48 -11.66
N LEU A 86 -1.95 -16.46 -10.41
CA LEU A 86 -2.54 -15.30 -9.76
C LEU A 86 -1.57 -14.72 -8.73
N HIS A 87 -1.20 -13.45 -8.93
CA HIS A 87 -0.29 -12.72 -8.06
C HIS A 87 -0.82 -11.32 -7.76
N LEU A 88 -0.45 -10.80 -6.58
CA LEU A 88 -0.71 -9.41 -6.20
C LEU A 88 0.36 -8.49 -6.80
N GLU A 89 -0.07 -7.36 -7.36
CA GLU A 89 0.83 -6.33 -7.88
C GLU A 89 1.18 -5.33 -6.77
N TRP A 90 2.46 -5.25 -6.39
CA TRP A 90 2.90 -4.42 -5.27
C TRP A 90 3.40 -3.05 -5.72
N PRO A 91 2.79 -1.94 -5.26
CA PRO A 91 3.23 -0.59 -5.60
C PRO A 91 4.47 -0.19 -4.78
N ARG A 92 5.65 -0.66 -5.19
CA ARG A 92 6.93 -0.44 -4.48
C ARG A 92 7.27 1.03 -4.24
N HIS A 93 6.65 1.97 -4.96
CA HIS A 93 6.89 3.40 -4.82
C HIS A 93 6.20 4.04 -3.59
N LEU A 94 5.17 3.40 -3.03
CA LEU A 94 4.47 3.91 -1.84
C LEU A 94 5.25 3.57 -0.56
N TRP A 95 5.51 2.28 -0.33
CA TRP A 95 6.16 1.78 0.90
C TRP A 95 7.11 0.62 0.59
N PRO A 96 8.33 0.88 0.10
CA PRO A 96 9.23 -0.17 -0.39
C PRO A 96 9.49 -1.30 0.63
N GLY A 97 9.70 -0.95 1.90
CA GLY A 97 9.96 -1.91 2.97
C GLY A 97 8.75 -2.80 3.27
N LEU A 98 7.56 -2.22 3.36
CA LEU A 98 6.33 -3.00 3.59
C LEU A 98 5.98 -3.88 2.39
N CYS A 99 6.15 -3.37 1.17
CA CYS A 99 5.94 -4.17 -0.05
C CYS A 99 6.89 -5.38 -0.09
N ALA A 100 8.17 -5.19 0.26
CA ALA A 100 9.14 -6.28 0.29
C ALA A 100 8.81 -7.35 1.35
N ILE A 101 8.30 -6.94 2.51
CA ILE A 101 7.82 -7.87 3.54
C ILE A 101 6.58 -8.63 3.03
N GLY A 102 5.58 -7.90 2.53
CA GLY A 102 4.32 -8.46 2.04
C GLY A 102 4.51 -9.48 0.92
N GLU A 103 5.41 -9.21 -0.03
CA GLU A 103 5.76 -10.14 -1.10
C GLU A 103 6.30 -11.48 -0.60
N ARG A 104 7.12 -11.48 0.46
CA ARG A 104 7.63 -12.72 1.06
C ARG A 104 6.55 -13.47 1.83
N CYS A 105 5.61 -12.76 2.44
CA CYS A 105 4.47 -13.37 3.13
C CYS A 105 3.56 -14.16 2.16
N VAL A 106 3.42 -13.70 0.91
CA VAL A 106 2.61 -14.37 -0.12
C VAL A 106 3.44 -15.27 -1.06
N ALA A 107 4.55 -15.82 -0.57
CA ALA A 107 5.34 -16.79 -1.33
C ALA A 107 4.53 -18.09 -1.57
N PRO A 108 4.55 -18.68 -2.78
CA PRO A 108 3.80 -19.90 -3.08
C PRO A 108 4.18 -21.07 -2.16
N ASP A 109 5.48 -21.25 -1.92
CA ASP A 109 6.00 -22.22 -0.97
C ASP A 109 5.79 -21.74 0.48
N PRO A 110 5.02 -22.47 1.33
CA PRO A 110 4.84 -22.12 2.73
C PRO A 110 6.13 -22.07 3.54
N ALA A 111 7.16 -22.85 3.18
CA ALA A 111 8.44 -22.87 3.88
C ALA A 111 9.31 -21.63 3.59
N ALA A 112 9.08 -20.95 2.46
CA ALA A 112 9.77 -19.73 2.09
C ALA A 112 9.22 -18.49 2.80
N ARG A 113 8.06 -18.61 3.46
CA ARG A 113 7.40 -17.49 4.16
C ARG A 113 8.10 -17.23 5.50
N PRO A 114 8.29 -15.96 5.89
CA PRO A 114 8.84 -15.62 7.19
C PRO A 114 7.88 -16.00 8.32
N SER A 115 8.41 -16.30 9.49
CA SER A 115 7.59 -16.47 10.70
C SER A 115 7.13 -15.12 11.25
N PHE A 116 6.04 -15.10 12.01
CA PHE A 116 5.61 -13.86 12.69
C PHE A 116 6.66 -13.26 13.63
N ALA A 117 7.52 -14.08 14.23
CA ALA A 117 8.62 -13.57 15.06
C ALA A 117 9.64 -12.76 14.24
N GLN A 118 9.98 -13.25 13.05
CA GLN A 118 10.85 -12.52 12.11
C GLN A 118 10.16 -11.26 11.59
N LEU A 119 8.86 -11.35 11.26
CA LEU A 119 8.08 -10.21 10.81
C LEU A 119 8.00 -9.11 11.88
N GLU A 120 7.80 -9.48 13.15
CA GLU A 120 7.77 -8.53 14.26
C GLU A 120 9.09 -7.77 14.37
N GLU A 121 10.23 -8.47 14.34
CA GLU A 121 11.56 -7.85 14.38
C GLU A 121 11.76 -6.87 13.21
N GLU A 122 11.43 -7.29 11.99
CA GLU A 122 11.57 -6.45 10.79
C GLU A 122 10.64 -5.22 10.82
N LEU A 123 9.39 -5.39 11.28
CA LEU A 123 8.41 -4.31 11.33
C LEU A 123 8.76 -3.26 12.38
N VAL A 124 9.31 -3.68 13.53
CA VAL A 124 9.79 -2.74 14.57
C VAL A 124 10.91 -1.87 14.01
N VAL A 125 11.90 -2.47 13.35
CA VAL A 125 13.01 -1.73 12.73
C VAL A 125 12.48 -0.75 11.66
N LEU A 126 11.52 -1.19 10.85
CA LEU A 126 10.93 -0.35 9.82
C LEU A 126 10.13 0.82 10.42
N GLU A 127 9.36 0.56 11.49
CA GLU A 127 8.61 1.59 12.21
C GLU A 127 9.54 2.66 12.79
N GLU A 128 10.62 2.24 13.46
CA GLU A 128 11.61 3.16 14.03
C GLU A 128 12.27 4.03 12.96
N ALA A 129 12.63 3.45 11.83
CA ALA A 129 13.20 4.17 10.70
C ALA A 129 12.20 5.20 10.12
N MET A 130 10.93 4.83 9.96
CA MET A 130 9.89 5.77 9.49
C MET A 130 9.64 6.91 10.47
N ARG A 131 9.64 6.63 11.78
CA ARG A 131 9.51 7.65 12.83
C ARG A 131 10.70 8.61 12.81
N GLU A 132 11.91 8.09 12.64
CA GLU A 132 13.11 8.93 12.57
C GLU A 132 13.12 9.81 11.33
N GLU A 133 12.80 9.26 10.16
CA GLU A 133 12.70 10.04 8.92
C GLU A 133 11.63 11.13 9.02
N SER A 134 10.48 10.84 9.64
CA SER A 134 9.43 11.82 9.89
C SER A 134 9.89 12.93 10.83
N ARG A 135 10.58 12.58 11.93
CA ARG A 135 11.18 13.56 12.86
C ARG A 135 12.18 14.45 12.14
N ARG A 136 13.07 13.86 11.34
CA ARG A 136 14.08 14.57 10.57
C ARG A 136 13.46 15.57 9.60
N ARG A 137 12.41 15.16 8.86
CA ARG A 137 11.67 16.06 7.96
C ARG A 137 11.08 17.27 8.68
N ILE A 138 10.40 17.04 9.81
CA ILE A 138 9.80 18.12 10.61
C ILE A 138 10.87 19.09 11.11
N LEU A 139 12.03 18.58 11.56
CA LEU A 139 13.13 19.42 12.03
C LEU A 139 13.72 20.28 10.90
N LEU A 140 13.91 19.69 9.72
CA LEU A 140 14.42 20.42 8.54
C LEU A 140 13.43 21.49 8.07
N GLU A 141 12.14 21.18 8.04
CA GLU A 141 11.09 22.13 7.64
C GLU A 141 11.01 23.32 8.62
N ARG A 142 11.09 23.06 9.93
CA ARG A 142 11.15 24.11 10.96
C ARG A 142 12.40 24.99 10.85
N ALA A 143 13.56 24.38 10.58
CA ALA A 143 14.80 25.12 10.38
C ALA A 143 14.71 26.03 9.14
N ALA A 144 14.19 25.51 8.03
CA ALA A 144 13.97 26.28 6.81
C ALA A 144 12.99 27.46 7.02
N ALA A 145 11.91 27.25 7.78
CA ALA A 145 10.95 28.29 8.13
C ALA A 145 11.54 29.41 9.03
N SER A 146 12.52 29.08 9.89
CA SER A 146 13.22 30.07 10.73
C SER A 146 14.19 30.94 9.92
N THR A 147 14.85 30.36 8.91
CA THR A 147 15.75 31.11 8.01
C THR A 147 14.97 32.11 7.17
N THR A 148 13.82 31.73 6.60
CA THR A 148 12.99 32.63 5.79
C THR A 148 12.39 33.79 6.61
N ALA A 149 12.01 33.56 7.88
CA ALA A 149 11.55 34.62 8.79
C ALA A 149 12.67 35.62 9.16
N SER A 150 13.92 35.16 9.27
CA SER A 150 15.06 36.03 9.60
C SER A 150 15.52 36.86 8.39
N THR A 151 15.41 36.33 7.17
CA THR A 151 15.74 37.06 5.94
C THR A 151 14.72 38.18 5.65
N THR A 152 13.42 37.95 5.87
CA THR A 152 12.40 39.00 5.69
C THR A 152 12.49 40.11 6.75
N ALA A 153 12.89 39.78 7.98
CA ALA A 153 13.15 40.78 9.03
C ALA A 153 14.41 41.62 8.75
N SER A 154 15.39 41.08 8.02
CA SER A 154 16.65 41.78 7.72
C SER A 154 16.54 42.74 6.52
N THR A 155 15.59 42.50 5.59
CA THR A 155 15.36 43.38 4.43
C THR A 155 14.59 44.67 4.80
N THR A 156 13.87 44.72 5.91
CA THR A 156 13.18 45.96 6.36
C THR A 156 14.07 46.90 7.18
N ALA A 157 15.28 46.47 7.57
CA ALA A 157 16.18 47.26 8.42
C ALA A 157 17.21 48.11 7.65
N SER A 158 17.30 47.97 6.32
CA SER A 158 18.33 48.64 5.49
C SER A 158 17.73 49.48 4.35
N THR A 159 16.86 50.44 4.68
CA THR A 159 16.66 51.61 3.82
C THR A 159 16.37 52.86 4.64
N SER A 160 17.36 53.32 5.40
CA SER A 160 17.43 54.69 5.89
C SER A 160 18.52 55.43 5.10
N SER A 161 18.09 56.23 4.11
CA SER A 161 18.65 57.54 3.72
C SER A 161 18.67 57.79 2.21
N LYS A 162 17.52 58.13 1.62
CA LYS A 162 17.27 59.36 0.82
C LYS A 162 15.89 59.31 0.16
N ALA A 163 15.24 60.46 0.16
CA ALA A 163 13.81 60.64 -0.07
C ALA A 163 13.38 60.75 -1.54
N VAL A 164 12.05 60.69 -1.69
CA VAL A 164 11.17 61.24 -2.74
C VAL A 164 10.92 60.35 -3.96
N ALA A 165 9.75 59.69 -3.99
CA ALA A 165 8.73 59.92 -5.02
C ALA A 165 7.42 59.20 -4.65
N ALA A 166 6.32 59.94 -4.75
CA ALA A 166 4.96 59.49 -4.53
C ALA A 166 4.50 58.51 -5.60
N ALA A 167 3.69 57.51 -5.21
CA ALA A 167 2.71 56.88 -6.09
C ALA A 167 1.63 56.18 -5.25
N ASP A 168 0.55 56.93 -5.08
CA ASP A 168 -0.86 56.57 -5.05
C ASP A 168 -1.39 55.31 -4.36
N CYS A 169 -2.37 55.59 -3.51
CA CYS A 169 -3.24 54.65 -2.83
C CYS A 169 -4.38 54.24 -3.78
N ARG A 170 -4.51 52.94 -4.07
CA ARG A 170 -5.81 52.38 -4.43
C ARG A 170 -5.98 51.00 -3.82
N ALA A 171 -6.78 50.97 -2.77
CA ALA A 171 -7.37 49.76 -2.25
C ALA A 171 -8.32 49.15 -3.30
N GLN A 172 -8.23 47.84 -3.51
CA GLN A 172 -9.40 47.02 -3.83
C GLN A 172 -9.19 45.60 -3.32
N GLU A 173 -10.26 45.09 -2.69
CA GLU A 173 -10.36 43.85 -1.92
C GLU A 173 -10.36 42.56 -2.76
N VAL A 174 -9.78 41.52 -2.15
CA VAL A 174 -10.21 40.10 -2.06
C VAL A 174 -10.51 39.33 -3.37
N THR A 175 -9.74 38.27 -3.63
CA THR A 175 -10.25 36.87 -3.66
C THR A 175 -9.12 35.83 -3.78
N ALA A 176 -9.26 34.80 -2.94
CA ALA A 176 -9.02 33.37 -3.17
C ALA A 176 -7.67 32.84 -3.70
N ALA A 177 -7.02 32.07 -2.80
CA ALA A 177 -6.53 30.71 -3.02
C ALA A 177 -5.49 30.46 -4.13
N ALA A 178 -4.21 30.47 -3.73
CA ALA A 178 -3.16 29.72 -4.40
C ALA A 178 -2.55 28.73 -3.39
N ALA A 179 -2.91 27.46 -3.55
CA ALA A 179 -2.29 26.34 -2.85
C ALA A 179 -0.87 26.09 -3.43
N PRO A 180 0.15 25.81 -2.60
CA PRO A 180 1.40 25.26 -3.11
C PRO A 180 1.24 23.78 -3.43
N CYS A 181 1.72 23.41 -4.62
CA CYS A 181 1.70 22.09 -5.22
C CYS A 181 2.36 21.01 -4.32
N SER A 182 1.62 19.93 -4.07
CA SER A 182 2.18 18.64 -3.65
C SER A 182 2.92 17.98 -4.82
N PRO A 183 4.09 17.32 -4.60
CA PRO A 183 4.71 16.47 -5.60
C PRO A 183 4.33 15.01 -5.33
N PHE A 184 3.07 14.63 -5.57
CA PHE A 184 2.73 13.22 -5.78
C PHE A 184 1.38 13.13 -6.48
N GLY A 185 1.42 12.85 -7.79
CA GLY A 185 0.23 12.84 -8.62
C GLY A 185 0.59 12.58 -10.09
N ALA A 186 1.09 11.40 -10.39
CA ALA A 186 1.09 10.90 -11.76
C ALA A 186 -0.31 10.34 -12.05
N ALA A 187 -1.17 11.17 -12.62
CA ALA A 187 -2.40 10.74 -13.25
C ALA A 187 -2.06 10.11 -14.61
N VAL A 188 -2.32 8.81 -14.78
CA VAL A 188 -2.34 8.14 -16.08
C VAL A 188 -3.79 8.06 -16.52
N ALA A 189 -4.12 8.79 -17.59
CA ALA A 189 -5.39 8.69 -18.32
C ALA A 189 -5.39 7.44 -19.23
N PRO A 190 -6.57 6.92 -19.61
CA PRO A 190 -6.71 5.63 -20.28
C PRO A 190 -6.37 5.75 -21.77
N GLN A 191 -5.61 4.79 -22.30
CA GLN A 191 -5.47 4.62 -23.74
C GLN A 191 -6.60 3.72 -24.24
N THR A 192 -7.50 4.31 -25.01
CA THR A 192 -8.43 3.64 -25.93
C THR A 192 -7.74 3.48 -27.29
N ALA A 193 -7.75 2.27 -27.84
CA ALA A 193 -7.60 1.86 -29.25
C ALA A 193 -6.96 0.44 -29.25
N ASP A 194 -7.29 -0.51 -30.10
CA ASP A 194 -8.34 -0.64 -31.09
C ASP A 194 -8.45 -2.14 -31.41
N PHE A 195 -9.66 -2.50 -31.82
CA PHE A 195 -10.06 -3.80 -32.33
C PHE A 195 -9.35 -4.06 -33.67
N MET A 196 -8.66 -5.19 -33.86
CA MET A 196 -8.36 -5.70 -35.20
C MET A 196 -8.46 -7.22 -35.24
N THR A 197 -9.56 -7.64 -35.83
CA THR A 197 -9.86 -8.95 -36.39
C THR A 197 -8.78 -9.37 -37.40
N ASP A 198 -8.26 -10.60 -37.31
CA ASP A 198 -8.12 -11.42 -38.51
C ASP A 198 -8.26 -12.91 -38.18
N ALA A 199 -9.02 -13.57 -39.04
CA ALA A 199 -9.32 -14.98 -39.06
C ALA A 199 -8.20 -15.74 -39.79
N GLY A 200 -7.93 -16.98 -39.39
CA GLY A 200 -6.95 -17.79 -40.10
C GLY A 200 -6.88 -19.22 -39.59
N ALA A 201 -7.73 -20.08 -40.15
CA ALA A 201 -7.84 -21.50 -39.91
C ALA A 201 -6.51 -22.29 -40.04
N SER A 202 -6.33 -23.34 -39.24
CA SER A 202 -5.97 -24.66 -39.76
C SER A 202 -6.15 -25.77 -38.71
N ILE A 203 -6.95 -26.76 -39.08
CA ILE A 203 -7.17 -28.04 -38.40
C ILE A 203 -6.22 -29.07 -39.04
N ALA A 204 -5.51 -29.84 -38.22
CA ALA A 204 -4.96 -31.16 -38.53
C ALA A 204 -4.66 -31.84 -37.18
N GLU A 205 -5.44 -32.79 -36.64
CA GLU A 205 -5.75 -34.13 -37.14
C GLU A 205 -4.49 -34.93 -37.53
N ALA A 206 -3.98 -35.72 -36.58
CA ALA A 206 -3.22 -36.95 -36.83
C ALA A 206 -3.06 -37.75 -35.51
N GLN A 207 -3.99 -38.68 -35.28
CA GLN A 207 -3.71 -39.99 -34.67
C GLN A 207 -3.43 -40.96 -35.83
N PRO A 208 -2.69 -42.06 -35.63
CA PRO A 208 -3.23 -43.22 -34.92
C PRO A 208 -2.47 -43.64 -33.65
#